data_AF-A0A358QTT0-F1
#
_entry.id   AF-A0A358QTT0-F1
#
_cell.length_a   1.000
_cell.length_b   1.000
_cell.length_c   1.000
_cell.angle_alpha   90.00
_cell.angle_beta   90.00
_cell.angle_gamma   90.00
#
_symmetry.space_group_name_H-M   'P 1'
#
loop_
_entity.id
_entity.type
_entity.pdbx_description
1 polymer ?
#
loop_
_entity_poly.entity_id
_entity_poly.type
_entity_poly.pdbx_seq_one_letter_code
_entity_poly.pdbx_strand_id
1 'polypeptide(L)'
;MDFFQKVGEKAKGLQGKARELGDMAKEVSRKSGEILEVTKLKFELNKLEKELENNLSGLGAVVYQKFKGAADMDEEIDRLCQSTARLEEEMNALEKQIEKMQPKTLTCQDCNMELPSGGKFCPYCGKSMTTETD
;
A
#
# COMPACT_ATOMS: atom_id res chain seq x y z
N MET A 1 42.22 -24.73 -34.80
CA MET A 1 40.78 -24.91 -35.10
C MET A 1 39.96 -24.10 -34.09
N ASP A 2 40.35 -22.85 -33.85
CA ASP A 2 39.96 -22.10 -32.65
C ASP A 2 38.92 -21.00 -32.93
N PHE A 3 38.55 -20.85 -34.20
CA PHE A 3 37.53 -19.89 -34.62
C PHE A 3 36.12 -20.31 -34.17
N PHE A 4 35.80 -21.60 -34.25
CA PHE A 4 34.46 -22.11 -33.91
C PHE A 4 34.18 -22.17 -32.40
N GLN A 5 35.18 -22.43 -31.54
CA GLN A 5 35.01 -22.37 -30.09
C GLN A 5 34.74 -20.94 -29.59
N LYS A 6 35.49 -19.95 -30.10
CA LYS A 6 35.34 -18.54 -29.74
C LYS A 6 33.98 -17.95 -30.12
N VAL A 7 33.40 -18.43 -31.23
CA VAL A 7 32.05 -18.08 -31.67
C VAL A 7 30.98 -18.67 -30.73
N GLY A 8 31.17 -19.91 -30.26
CA GLY A 8 30.28 -20.56 -29.31
C GLY A 8 30.26 -19.88 -27.92
N GLU A 9 31.41 -19.42 -27.43
CA GLU A 9 31.49 -18.69 -26.16
C GLU A 9 30.84 -17.31 -26.23
N LYS A 10 31.02 -16.57 -27.34
CA LYS A 10 30.32 -15.29 -27.58
C LYS A 10 28.80 -15.48 -27.69
N ALA A 11 28.33 -16.55 -28.33
CA ALA A 11 26.90 -16.85 -28.46
C ALA A 11 26.24 -17.14 -27.11
N LYS A 12 26.92 -17.89 -26.22
CA LYS A 12 26.45 -18.13 -24.84
C LYS A 12 26.35 -16.84 -24.03
N GLY A 13 27.32 -15.92 -24.17
CA GLY A 13 27.29 -14.60 -23.52
C GLY A 13 26.15 -13.70 -24.00
N LEU A 14 25.78 -13.77 -25.29
CA LEU A 14 24.63 -13.04 -25.85
C LEU A 14 23.30 -13.59 -25.35
N GLN A 15 23.16 -14.91 -25.21
CA GLN A 15 21.95 -15.54 -24.71
C GLN A 15 21.69 -15.24 -23.22
N GLY A 16 22.76 -15.19 -22.40
CA GLY A 16 22.66 -14.78 -20.99
C GLY A 16 22.18 -13.33 -20.84
N LYS A 17 22.76 -12.40 -21.60
CA LYS A 17 22.36 -10.98 -21.60
C LYS A 17 20.93 -10.77 -22.09
N ALA A 18 20.49 -11.53 -23.10
CA ALA A 18 19.11 -11.45 -23.59
C ALA A 18 18.09 -11.92 -22.52
N ARG A 19 18.44 -12.91 -21.70
CA ARG A 19 17.62 -13.35 -20.57
C ARG A 19 17.57 -12.31 -19.45
N GLU A 20 18.72 -11.78 -19.05
CA GLU A 20 18.80 -10.73 -18.02
C GLU A 20 17.99 -9.48 -18.41
N LEU A 21 18.08 -9.04 -19.66
CA LEU A 21 17.27 -7.93 -20.18
C LEU A 21 15.77 -8.26 -20.17
N GLY A 22 15.39 -9.49 -20.49
CA GLY A 22 14.00 -9.95 -20.45
C GLY A 22 13.43 -9.99 -19.04
N ASP A 23 14.22 -10.43 -18.06
CA ASP A 23 13.80 -10.48 -16.66
C ASP A 23 13.69 -9.07 -16.07
N MET A 24 14.63 -8.18 -16.39
CA MET A 24 14.56 -6.76 -16.01
C MET A 24 13.34 -6.05 -16.60
N ALA A 25 13.00 -6.31 -17.87
CA ALA A 25 11.80 -5.77 -18.50
C ALA A 25 10.50 -6.23 -17.82
N LYS A 26 10.46 -7.51 -17.39
CA LYS A 26 9.31 -8.07 -16.65
C LYS A 26 9.17 -7.43 -15.26
N GLU A 27 10.27 -7.25 -14.53
CA GLU A 27 10.24 -6.61 -13.20
C GLU A 27 9.77 -5.15 -13.28
N VAL A 28 10.27 -4.38 -14.24
CA VAL A 28 9.83 -3.01 -14.47
C VAL A 28 8.34 -2.97 -14.80
N SER A 29 7.88 -3.83 -15.72
CA SER A 29 6.46 -3.89 -16.09
C SER A 29 5.56 -4.28 -14.91
N ARG A 30 5.99 -5.22 -14.06
CA ARG A 30 5.22 -5.66 -12.88
C ARG A 30 5.10 -4.54 -11.84
N LYS A 31 6.21 -3.89 -11.53
CA LYS A 31 6.26 -2.79 -10.56
C LYS A 31 5.44 -1.59 -11.01
N SER A 32 5.40 -1.29 -12.31
CA SER A 32 4.51 -0.26 -12.86
C SER A 32 3.03 -0.59 -12.69
N GLY A 33 2.64 -1.87 -12.83
CA GLY A 33 1.28 -2.34 -12.59
C GLY A 33 0.86 -2.19 -11.12
N GLU A 34 1.71 -2.66 -10.20
CA GLU A 34 1.48 -2.58 -8.75
C GLU A 34 1.29 -1.12 -8.27
N ILE A 35 2.08 -0.18 -8.79
CA ILE A 35 1.95 1.25 -8.45
C ILE A 35 0.60 1.83 -8.89
N LEU A 36 0.14 1.49 -10.11
CA LEU A 36 -1.14 1.95 -10.62
C LEU A 36 -2.30 1.39 -9.81
N GLU A 37 -2.21 0.14 -9.41
CA GLU A 37 -3.22 -0.52 -8.57
C GLU A 37 -3.31 0.11 -7.18
N VAL A 38 -2.18 0.33 -6.51
CA VAL A 38 -2.14 1.07 -5.23
C VAL A 38 -2.70 2.47 -5.36
N THR A 39 -2.41 3.17 -6.47
CA THR A 39 -2.94 4.53 -6.69
C THR A 39 -4.46 4.53 -6.84
N LYS A 40 -5.03 3.54 -7.54
CA LYS A 40 -6.48 3.38 -7.66
C LYS A 40 -7.13 3.08 -6.31
N LEU A 41 -6.58 2.14 -5.55
CA LEU A 41 -7.09 1.81 -4.21
C LEU A 41 -7.05 3.03 -3.27
N LYS A 42 -5.98 3.82 -3.32
CA LYS A 42 -5.90 5.08 -2.56
C LYS A 42 -6.94 6.10 -3.01
N PHE A 43 -7.23 6.19 -4.30
CA PHE A 43 -8.27 7.09 -4.80
C PHE A 43 -9.66 6.67 -4.29
N GLU A 44 -9.96 5.36 -4.29
CA GLU A 44 -11.18 4.81 -3.73
C GLU A 44 -11.28 5.07 -2.22
N LEU A 45 -10.19 4.85 -1.47
CA LEU A 45 -10.11 5.15 -0.04
C LEU A 45 -10.45 6.63 0.24
N ASN A 46 -9.81 7.57 -0.48
CA ASN A 46 -10.09 9.01 -0.36
C ASN A 46 -11.55 9.36 -0.67
N LYS A 47 -12.21 8.61 -1.56
CA LYS A 47 -13.61 8.82 -1.88
C LYS A 47 -14.51 8.38 -0.71
N LEU A 48 -14.24 7.20 -0.14
CA LEU A 48 -14.96 6.69 1.03
C LEU A 48 -14.74 7.58 2.26
N GLU A 49 -13.53 8.08 2.48
CA GLU A 49 -13.21 9.05 3.56
C GLU A 49 -14.07 10.31 3.46
N LYS A 50 -14.24 10.86 2.26
CA LYS A 50 -15.12 12.02 2.04
C LYS A 50 -16.58 11.69 2.29
N GLU A 51 -17.02 10.48 1.92
CA GLU A 51 -18.39 10.04 2.17
C GLU A 51 -18.65 9.87 3.68
N LEU A 52 -17.68 9.30 4.40
CA LEU A 52 -17.69 9.21 5.86
C LEU A 52 -17.78 10.59 6.52
N GLU A 53 -16.95 11.54 6.10
CA GLU A 53 -16.98 12.92 6.59
C GLU A 53 -18.34 13.59 6.37
N ASN A 54 -18.93 13.39 5.18
CA ASN A 54 -20.26 13.89 4.87
C ASN A 54 -21.34 13.26 5.76
N ASN A 55 -21.28 11.94 5.98
CA ASN A 55 -22.23 11.25 6.85
C ASN A 55 -22.12 11.71 8.31
N LEU A 56 -20.89 11.87 8.83
CA LEU A 56 -20.67 12.37 10.19
C LEU A 56 -21.15 13.82 10.34
N SER A 57 -20.92 14.66 9.33
CA SER A 57 -21.44 16.03 9.29
C SER A 57 -22.97 16.06 9.27
N GLY A 58 -23.59 15.21 8.45
CA GLY A 58 -25.04 15.04 8.40
C GLY A 58 -25.61 14.53 9.72
N LEU A 59 -24.96 13.56 10.34
CA LEU A 59 -25.35 13.00 11.63
C LEU A 59 -25.31 14.08 12.72
N GLY A 60 -24.24 14.87 12.76
CA GLY A 60 -24.14 16.02 13.67
C GLY A 60 -25.28 17.02 13.48
N ALA A 61 -25.67 17.30 12.23
CA ALA A 61 -26.79 18.18 11.95
C ALA A 61 -28.13 17.61 12.43
N VAL A 62 -28.41 16.33 12.17
CA VAL A 62 -29.65 15.66 12.58
C VAL A 62 -29.75 15.56 14.11
N VAL A 63 -28.66 15.18 14.79
CA VAL A 63 -28.60 15.15 16.26
C VAL A 63 -28.81 16.54 16.85
N TYR A 64 -28.22 17.57 16.26
CA TYR A 64 -28.43 18.95 16.70
C TYR A 64 -29.88 19.42 16.49
N GLN A 65 -30.52 19.03 15.38
CA GLN A 65 -31.95 19.30 15.15
C GLN A 65 -32.82 18.60 16.20
N LYS A 66 -32.53 17.34 16.53
CA LYS A 66 -33.21 16.60 17.60
C LYS A 66 -33.05 17.31 18.95
N PHE A 67 -31.84 17.78 19.28
CA PHE A 67 -31.58 18.58 20.48
C PHE A 67 -32.42 19.88 20.51
N LYS A 68 -32.64 20.50 19.35
CA LYS A 68 -33.49 21.69 19.21
C LYS A 68 -35.01 21.40 19.28
N GLY A 69 -35.42 20.15 19.48
CA GLY A 69 -36.82 19.77 19.63
C GLY A 69 -37.49 19.27 18.35
N ALA A 70 -36.73 18.95 17.29
CA ALA A 70 -37.28 18.19 16.18
C ALA A 70 -37.62 16.76 16.65
N ALA A 71 -38.84 16.30 16.36
CA ALA A 71 -39.29 14.94 16.62
C ALA A 71 -38.89 14.00 15.47
N ASP A 72 -38.90 12.69 15.73
CA ASP A 72 -38.85 11.63 14.71
C ASP A 72 -37.57 11.59 13.85
N MET A 73 -36.43 12.00 14.42
CA MET A 73 -35.12 11.97 13.75
C MET A 73 -34.36 10.64 13.93
N ASP A 74 -34.89 9.70 14.72
CA ASP A 74 -34.19 8.46 15.09
C ASP A 74 -33.91 7.53 13.91
N GLU A 75 -34.83 7.45 12.94
CA GLU A 75 -34.62 6.62 11.73
C GLU A 75 -33.49 7.16 10.86
N GLU A 76 -33.38 8.49 10.70
CA GLU A 76 -32.30 9.10 9.92
C GLU A 76 -30.95 8.98 10.64
N ILE A 77 -30.94 9.10 11.98
CA ILE A 77 -29.76 8.84 12.80
C ILE A 77 -29.28 7.39 12.60
N ASP A 78 -30.19 6.42 12.72
CA ASP A 78 -29.86 4.99 12.56
C ASP A 78 -29.35 4.70 11.14
N ARG A 79 -30.01 5.24 10.11
CA ARG A 79 -29.57 5.14 8.72
C ARG A 79 -28.14 5.68 8.53
N LEU A 80 -27.84 6.87 9.03
CA LEU A 80 -26.52 7.48 8.91
C LEU A 80 -25.46 6.66 9.66
N CYS A 81 -25.76 6.20 10.87
CA CYS A 81 -24.87 5.33 11.65
C CYS A 81 -24.56 4.01 10.91
N GLN A 82 -25.57 3.33 10.37
CA GLN A 82 -25.37 2.09 9.61
C GLN A 82 -24.57 2.32 8.34
N SER A 83 -24.83 3.42 7.63
CA SER A 83 -24.04 3.78 6.44
C SER A 83 -22.59 4.07 6.81
N THR A 84 -22.35 4.82 7.88
CA THR A 84 -21.00 5.11 8.39
C THR A 84 -20.24 3.84 8.77
N ALA A 85 -20.87 2.92 9.50
CA ALA A 85 -20.24 1.65 9.88
C ALA A 85 -19.80 0.83 8.66
N ARG A 86 -20.62 0.79 7.60
CA ARG A 86 -20.25 0.10 6.34
C ARG A 86 -19.06 0.76 5.65
N LEU A 87 -19.03 2.10 5.59
CA LEU A 87 -17.89 2.83 5.01
C LEU A 87 -16.60 2.52 5.77
N GLU A 88 -16.64 2.49 7.11
CA GLU A 88 -15.48 2.13 7.93
C GLU A 88 -14.97 0.70 7.66
N GLU A 89 -15.88 -0.27 7.50
CA GLU A 89 -15.53 -1.65 7.13
C GLU A 89 -14.86 -1.72 5.74
N GLU A 90 -15.42 -1.02 4.75
CA GLU A 90 -14.87 -0.95 3.40
C GLU A 90 -13.50 -0.27 3.35
N MET A 91 -13.34 0.85 4.06
CA MET A 91 -12.07 1.56 4.19
C MET A 91 -10.98 0.66 4.80
N ASN A 92 -11.29 -0.03 5.89
CA ASN A 92 -10.37 -0.97 6.54
C ASN A 92 -9.96 -2.12 5.59
N ALA A 93 -10.90 -2.61 4.78
CA ALA A 93 -10.60 -3.63 3.77
C ALA A 93 -9.66 -3.11 2.67
N LEU A 94 -9.81 -1.86 2.23
CA LEU A 94 -8.93 -1.22 1.25
C LEU A 94 -7.55 -0.93 1.83
N GLU A 95 -7.46 -0.42 3.06
CA GLU A 95 -6.20 -0.18 3.75
C GLU A 95 -5.37 -1.46 3.86
N LYS A 96 -5.99 -2.57 4.28
CA LYS A 96 -5.34 -3.89 4.34
C LYS A 96 -4.86 -4.38 2.97
N GLN A 97 -5.54 -4.02 1.89
CA GLN A 97 -5.09 -4.37 0.54
C GLN A 97 -3.88 -3.53 0.13
N ILE A 98 -3.89 -2.23 0.42
CA ILE A 98 -2.77 -1.32 0.17
C ILE A 98 -1.53 -1.78 0.95
N GLU A 99 -1.67 -2.11 2.23
CA GLU A 99 -0.57 -2.59 3.07
C GLU A 99 0.06 -3.89 2.54
N LYS A 100 -0.75 -4.80 1.98
CA LYS A 100 -0.25 -6.05 1.37
C LYS A 100 0.55 -5.81 0.08
N MET A 101 0.23 -4.74 -0.65
CA MET A 101 0.91 -4.38 -1.89
C MET A 101 2.15 -3.50 -1.65
N GLN A 102 2.25 -2.82 -0.51
CA GLN A 102 3.40 -2.01 -0.16
C GLN A 102 4.51 -2.85 0.49
N PRO A 103 5.79 -2.63 0.15
CA PRO A 103 6.88 -3.29 0.82
C PRO A 103 6.90 -2.88 2.30
N LYS A 104 6.98 -3.86 3.21
CA LYS A 104 7.14 -3.59 4.65
C LYS A 104 8.38 -2.74 4.86
N THR A 105 8.19 -1.50 5.32
CA THR A 105 9.30 -0.65 5.73
C THR A 105 9.85 -1.19 7.05
N LEU A 106 11.15 -1.45 7.09
CA LEU A 106 11.81 -1.92 8.30
C LEU A 106 12.12 -0.68 9.15
N THR A 107 11.56 -0.56 10.35
CA THR A 107 11.86 0.59 11.23
C THR A 107 13.01 0.25 12.17
N CYS A 108 13.94 1.18 12.38
CA CYS A 108 14.99 1.01 13.39
C CYS A 108 14.40 1.11 14.80
N GLN A 109 14.63 0.12 15.68
CA GLN A 109 14.10 0.13 17.05
C GLN A 109 14.71 1.20 17.96
N ASP A 110 15.84 1.78 17.58
CA ASP A 110 16.55 2.77 18.40
C ASP A 110 16.28 4.21 17.99
N CYS A 111 16.25 4.49 16.69
CA CYS A 111 16.05 5.86 16.19
C CYS A 111 14.69 6.07 15.52
N ASN A 112 13.87 5.02 15.39
CA ASN A 112 12.56 5.03 14.75
C ASN A 112 12.54 5.55 13.29
N MET A 113 13.70 5.57 12.62
CA MET A 113 13.78 5.91 11.20
C MET A 113 13.42 4.69 10.34
N GLU A 114 12.71 4.94 9.25
CA GLU A 114 12.44 3.93 8.21
C GLU A 114 13.73 3.56 7.49
N LEU A 115 13.96 2.26 7.37
CA LEU A 115 15.16 1.71 6.77
C LEU A 115 14.87 1.17 5.37
N PRO A 116 15.78 1.41 4.42
CA PRO A 116 15.78 0.67 3.17
C PRO A 116 15.98 -0.83 3.46
N SER A 117 15.27 -1.67 2.70
CA SER A 117 15.26 -3.12 2.88
C SER A 117 16.66 -3.75 2.78
N GLY A 118 17.01 -4.62 3.73
CA GLY A 118 18.17 -5.53 3.65
C GLY A 118 19.47 -5.07 4.35
N GLY A 119 19.46 -3.97 5.09
CA GLY A 119 20.64 -3.50 5.83
C GLY A 119 20.87 -4.23 7.15
N LYS A 120 22.11 -4.71 7.39
CA LYS A 120 22.52 -5.29 8.70
C LYS A 120 22.68 -4.25 9.82
N PHE A 121 22.70 -2.98 9.45
CA PHE A 121 22.87 -1.84 10.34
C PHE A 121 21.98 -0.69 9.88
N CYS A 122 21.52 0.12 10.83
CA CYS A 122 20.78 1.34 10.57
C CYS A 122 21.71 2.41 9.95
N PRO A 123 21.46 2.93 8.74
CA PRO A 123 22.26 4.00 8.13
C PRO A 123 22.17 5.33 8.86
N TYR A 124 21.15 5.53 9.72
CA TYR A 124 20.93 6.79 10.44
C TYR A 124 21.61 6.82 11.82
N CYS A 125 21.61 5.70 12.55
CA CYS A 125 22.16 5.64 13.92
C CYS A 125 23.29 4.61 14.11
N GLY A 126 23.59 3.79 13.09
CA GLY A 126 24.64 2.78 13.14
C GLY A 126 24.31 1.51 13.93
N LYS A 127 23.12 1.41 14.55
CA LYS A 127 22.74 0.24 15.36
C LYS A 127 22.56 -1.00 14.47
N SER A 128 23.01 -2.16 14.94
CA SER A 128 22.82 -3.43 14.25
C SER A 128 21.35 -3.83 14.24
N MET A 129 20.88 -4.29 13.09
CA MET A 129 19.49 -4.69 12.82
C MET A 129 19.37 -6.21 12.74
N THR A 130 20.19 -6.96 13.50
CA THR A 130 20.16 -8.44 13.52
C THR A 130 18.76 -8.93 13.87
N THR A 131 18.00 -9.29 12.85
CA THR A 131 16.90 -10.24 12.98
C THR A 131 17.57 -11.61 13.10
N GLU A 132 17.78 -12.07 14.33
CA GLU A 132 17.96 -13.49 14.59
C GLU A 132 16.65 -14.18 14.18
N THR A 133 16.64 -14.75 12.97
CA THR A 133 15.77 -15.87 12.64
C THR A 133 16.35 -17.10 13.33
N ASP A 134 15.67 -17.54 14.38
CA ASP A 134 15.50 -18.97 14.62
C ASP A 134 14.22 -19.45 13.92
#